data_AF-A0A963Q9J4-F1
#
_entry.id   AF-A0A963Q9J4-F1
#
_cell.length_a   1.000
_cell.length_b   1.000
_cell.length_c   1.000
_cell.angle_alpha   90.00
_cell.angle_beta   90.00
_cell.angle_gamma   90.00
#
_symmetry.space_group_name_H-M   'P 1'
#
loop_
_entity.id
_entity.type
_entity.pdbx_description
1 polymer ?
#
loop_
_entity_poly.entity_id
_entity_poly.type
_entity_poly.pdbx_seq_one_letter_code
_entity_poly.pdbx_strand_id
1 'polypeptide(L)'
;MTVDDAYAELGLPPGADLAQAKAAWRALVSRWHPDRNGHATASARMQRINLALEQIRAAAQAPAGRKAAARAEPAPRAVRTVQHRVRLTLEEVAAGCIKLLQGSVVETCPTCSGSGHASKPLDCEACAGQGTIHERTWFGWFGAATACTACDGSGKIQPACKACDGRGKTEVARYRVSVR
;
A
#
# COMPACT_ATOMS: atom_id res chain seq x y z
N MET A 1 -8.48 -29.73 -5.02
CA MET A 1 -7.48 -30.17 -4.04
C MET A 1 -7.35 -29.05 -3.03
N THR A 2 -7.68 -29.33 -1.76
CA THR A 2 -7.53 -28.37 -0.65
C THR A 2 -6.07 -28.31 -0.20
N VAL A 3 -5.71 -27.33 0.64
CA VAL A 3 -4.35 -27.22 1.18
C VAL A 3 -3.98 -28.46 2.00
N ASP A 4 -4.93 -29.02 2.76
CA ASP A 4 -4.73 -30.23 3.54
C ASP A 4 -4.54 -31.48 2.65
N ASP A 5 -5.30 -31.59 1.56
CA ASP A 5 -5.10 -32.64 0.56
C ASP A 5 -3.72 -32.54 -0.11
N ALA A 6 -3.21 -31.32 -0.30
CA ALA A 6 -1.89 -31.08 -0.87
C ALA A 6 -0.75 -31.54 0.06
N TYR A 7 -0.88 -31.34 1.36
CA TYR A 7 0.06 -31.88 2.34
C TYR A 7 0.02 -33.42 2.37
N ALA A 8 -1.17 -34.02 2.28
CA ALA A 8 -1.34 -35.47 2.21
C ALA A 8 -0.68 -36.08 0.95
N GLU A 9 -0.80 -35.42 -0.21
CA GLU A 9 -0.17 -35.88 -1.46
C GLU A 9 1.37 -35.84 -1.43
N LEU A 10 1.96 -34.94 -0.61
CA LEU A 10 3.41 -34.93 -0.34
C LEU A 10 3.82 -35.82 0.84
N GLY A 11 2.87 -36.47 1.53
CA GLY A 11 3.13 -37.32 2.70
C GLY A 11 3.51 -36.53 3.95
N LEU A 12 3.04 -35.30 4.08
CA LEU A 12 3.35 -34.40 5.19
C LEU A 12 2.12 -34.12 6.06
N PRO A 13 2.31 -33.83 7.36
CA PRO A 13 1.21 -33.37 8.21
C PRO A 13 0.69 -31.99 7.76
N PRO A 14 -0.60 -31.68 8.00
CA PRO A 14 -1.15 -30.38 7.67
C PRO A 14 -0.42 -29.27 8.45
N GLY A 15 -0.02 -28.21 7.75
CA GLY A 15 0.74 -27.10 8.34
C GLY A 15 2.25 -27.34 8.45
N ALA A 16 2.80 -28.37 7.81
CA ALA A 16 4.25 -28.54 7.71
C ALA A 16 4.94 -27.33 7.03
N ASP A 17 6.17 -27.04 7.45
CA ASP A 17 6.93 -25.89 6.96
C ASP A 17 7.23 -26.00 5.46
N LEU A 18 7.35 -24.86 4.77
CA LEU A 18 7.62 -24.81 3.34
C LEU A 18 8.95 -25.47 2.97
N ALA A 19 9.96 -25.45 3.86
CA ALA A 19 11.21 -26.15 3.62
C ALA A 19 11.01 -27.69 3.61
N GLN A 20 10.18 -28.21 4.51
CA GLN A 20 9.82 -29.63 4.58
C GLN A 20 9.04 -30.05 3.33
N ALA A 21 8.08 -29.22 2.89
CA ALA A 21 7.33 -29.43 1.64
C ALA A 21 8.27 -29.50 0.41
N LYS A 22 9.26 -28.60 0.32
CA LYS A 22 10.25 -28.63 -0.76
C LYS A 22 11.17 -29.85 -0.70
N ALA A 23 11.53 -30.34 0.50
CA ALA A 23 12.36 -31.53 0.66
C ALA A 23 11.61 -32.80 0.23
N ALA A 24 10.36 -32.96 0.67
CA ALA A 24 9.49 -34.07 0.28
C ALA A 24 9.24 -34.08 -1.24
N TRP A 25 8.98 -32.92 -1.83
CA TRP A 25 8.83 -32.78 -3.28
C TRP A 25 10.09 -33.24 -4.04
N ARG A 26 11.29 -32.82 -3.63
CA ARG A 26 12.55 -33.26 -4.29
C ARG A 26 12.72 -34.78 -4.26
N ALA A 27 12.39 -35.42 -3.13
CA ALA A 27 12.44 -36.87 -3.00
C ALA A 27 11.44 -37.57 -3.95
N LEU A 28 10.21 -37.05 -4.03
CA LEU A 28 9.17 -37.59 -4.90
C LEU A 28 9.47 -37.38 -6.39
N VAL A 29 10.01 -36.22 -6.77
CA VAL A 29 10.43 -35.92 -8.14
C VAL A 29 11.54 -36.86 -8.59
N SER A 30 12.55 -37.10 -7.74
CA SER A 30 13.64 -38.04 -8.04
C SER A 30 13.13 -39.47 -8.31
N ARG A 31 12.07 -39.88 -7.60
CA ARG A 31 11.46 -41.21 -7.68
C ARG A 31 10.48 -41.38 -8.85
N TRP A 32 9.78 -40.32 -9.24
CA TRP A 32 8.72 -40.35 -10.25
C TRP A 32 9.07 -39.61 -11.54
N HIS A 33 10.35 -39.26 -11.73
CA HIS A 33 10.80 -38.61 -12.96
C HIS A 33 10.51 -39.49 -14.19
N PRO A 34 9.87 -38.99 -15.25
CA PRO A 34 9.55 -39.77 -16.45
C PRO A 34 10.77 -40.49 -17.07
N ASP A 35 11.93 -39.84 -17.07
CA ASP A 35 13.18 -40.45 -17.59
C ASP A 35 13.74 -41.58 -16.72
N ARG A 36 13.39 -41.60 -15.42
CA ARG A 36 13.84 -42.63 -14.47
C ARG A 36 12.76 -43.69 -14.21
N ASN A 37 11.53 -43.42 -14.62
CA ASN A 37 10.37 -44.21 -14.29
C ASN A 37 9.45 -44.33 -15.53
N GLY A 38 9.54 -45.49 -16.19
CA GLY A 38 8.78 -45.80 -17.41
C GLY A 38 7.31 -46.19 -17.19
N HIS A 39 6.75 -46.02 -15.98
CA HIS A 39 5.33 -46.32 -15.75
C HIS A 39 4.43 -45.32 -16.47
N ALA A 40 3.38 -45.81 -17.15
CA ALA A 40 2.41 -44.97 -17.86
C ALA A 40 1.72 -43.91 -16.96
N THR A 41 1.66 -44.16 -15.65
CA THR A 41 1.07 -43.26 -14.65
C THR A 41 2.08 -42.30 -14.02
N ALA A 42 3.38 -42.38 -14.36
CA ALA A 42 4.43 -41.57 -13.75
C ALA A 42 4.23 -40.06 -14.01
N SER A 43 3.87 -39.70 -15.23
CA SER A 43 3.57 -38.31 -15.61
C SER A 43 2.35 -37.75 -14.86
N ALA A 44 1.28 -38.54 -14.74
CA ALA A 44 0.08 -38.15 -13.99
C ALA A 44 0.35 -38.03 -12.48
N ARG A 45 1.25 -38.85 -11.93
CA ARG A 45 1.70 -38.74 -10.53
C ARG A 45 2.54 -37.49 -10.33
N MET A 46 3.45 -37.18 -11.26
CA MET A 46 4.29 -35.98 -11.22
C MET A 46 3.47 -34.69 -11.27
N GLN A 47 2.43 -34.65 -12.12
CA GLN A 47 1.50 -33.51 -12.19
C GLN A 47 0.83 -33.23 -10.85
N ARG A 48 0.37 -34.28 -10.14
CA ARG A 48 -0.23 -34.13 -8.80
C ARG A 48 0.77 -33.65 -7.76
N ILE A 49 2.00 -34.17 -7.78
CA ILE A 49 3.08 -33.75 -6.88
C ILE A 49 3.44 -32.27 -7.08
N ASN A 50 3.46 -31.80 -8.33
CA ASN A 50 3.74 -30.40 -8.64
C ASN A 50 2.60 -29.48 -8.21
N LEU A 51 1.34 -29.85 -8.53
CA LEU A 51 0.15 -29.11 -8.12
C LEU A 51 0.08 -28.97 -6.59
N ALA A 52 0.45 -30.02 -5.85
CA ALA A 52 0.48 -29.99 -4.39
C ALA A 52 1.48 -28.97 -3.84
N LEU A 53 2.69 -28.91 -4.40
CA LEU A 53 3.70 -27.93 -3.98
C LEU A 53 3.28 -26.49 -4.30
N GLU A 54 2.66 -26.28 -5.47
CA GLU A 54 2.14 -24.96 -5.85
C GLU A 54 1.05 -24.48 -4.90
N GLN A 55 0.13 -25.36 -4.49
CA GLN A 55 -0.91 -25.03 -3.52
C GLN A 55 -0.33 -24.68 -2.14
N ILE A 56 0.66 -25.44 -1.65
CA ILE A 56 1.33 -25.14 -0.38
C ILE A 56 2.10 -23.81 -0.46
N ARG A 57 2.75 -23.51 -1.59
CA ARG A 57 3.43 -22.22 -1.82
C ARG A 57 2.46 -21.05 -1.86
N ALA A 58 1.32 -21.20 -2.54
CA ALA A 58 0.28 -20.19 -2.61
C ALA A 58 -0.31 -19.90 -1.23
N ALA A 59 -0.56 -20.94 -0.43
CA ALA A 59 -1.03 -20.80 0.95
C ALA A 59 -0.01 -20.10 1.86
N ALA A 60 1.29 -20.38 1.68
CA ALA A 60 2.37 -19.72 2.43
C ALA A 60 2.60 -18.26 2.04
N GLN A 61 2.29 -17.88 0.79
CA GLN A 61 2.41 -16.51 0.28
C GLN A 61 1.12 -15.70 0.40
N ALA A 62 -0.02 -16.36 0.66
CA ALA A 62 -1.25 -15.67 1.01
C ALA A 62 -0.94 -14.76 2.21
N PRO A 63 -1.29 -13.47 2.16
CA PRO A 63 -0.93 -12.54 3.22
C PRO A 63 -1.56 -13.03 4.52
N ALA A 64 -0.74 -13.62 5.40
CA ALA A 64 -1.11 -13.94 6.77
C ALA A 64 -1.78 -12.69 7.32
N GLY A 65 -3.05 -12.84 7.70
CA GLY A 65 -3.97 -11.75 8.01
C GLY A 65 -3.21 -10.59 8.66
N ARG A 66 -3.04 -9.51 7.89
CA ARG A 66 -2.44 -8.27 8.38
C ARG A 66 -3.21 -7.95 9.65
N LYS A 67 -2.60 -8.18 10.82
CA LYS A 67 -3.15 -7.70 12.09
C LYS A 67 -3.53 -6.27 11.80
N ALA A 68 -4.83 -5.98 11.85
CA ALA A 68 -5.36 -4.67 11.51
C ALA A 68 -4.52 -3.69 12.33
N ALA A 69 -3.63 -2.96 11.66
CA ALA A 69 -2.85 -1.93 12.31
C ALA A 69 -3.92 -1.05 12.92
N ALA A 70 -3.98 -1.04 14.25
CA ALA A 70 -4.96 -0.29 15.00
C ALA A 70 -5.01 1.08 14.33
N ARG A 71 -6.16 1.39 13.73
CA ARG A 71 -6.35 2.61 12.97
C ARG A 71 -6.04 3.73 13.95
N ALA A 72 -4.83 4.28 13.84
CA ALA A 72 -4.39 5.34 14.72
C ALA A 72 -5.45 6.41 14.61
N GLU A 73 -6.14 6.65 15.72
CA GLU A 73 -7.20 7.63 15.76
C GLU A 73 -6.57 8.95 15.32
N PRO A 74 -7.15 9.64 14.32
CA PRO A 74 -6.53 10.84 13.80
C PRO A 74 -6.32 11.81 14.95
N ALA A 75 -5.07 12.18 15.20
CA ALA A 75 -4.72 13.09 16.28
C ALA A 75 -5.60 14.35 16.19
N PRO A 76 -6.07 14.89 17.33
CA PRO A 76 -6.89 16.09 17.33
C PRO A 76 -6.17 17.19 16.56
N ARG A 77 -6.91 17.88 15.68
CA ARG A 77 -6.36 18.92 14.81
C ARG A 77 -5.60 19.94 15.66
N ALA A 78 -4.29 20.02 15.47
CA ALA A 78 -3.45 21.01 16.14
C ALA A 78 -3.95 22.42 15.79
N VAL A 79 -4.36 23.19 16.80
CA VAL A 79 -4.76 24.58 16.63
C VAL A 79 -3.51 25.38 16.29
N ARG A 80 -3.53 26.09 15.15
CA ARG A 80 -2.43 26.95 14.74
C ARG A 80 -2.58 28.32 15.39
N THR A 81 -1.61 28.70 16.21
CA THR A 81 -1.57 30.02 16.86
C THR A 81 -0.79 31.02 16.00
N VAL A 82 -1.35 32.19 15.77
CA VAL A 82 -0.67 33.32 15.10
C VAL A 82 -0.07 34.22 16.16
N GLN A 83 1.24 34.47 16.10
CA GLN A 83 1.92 35.41 16.99
C GLN A 83 2.15 36.74 16.26
N HIS A 84 1.67 37.84 16.83
CA HIS A 84 1.87 39.18 16.31
C HIS A 84 2.61 40.03 17.34
N ARG A 85 3.82 40.51 16.99
CA ARG A 85 4.53 41.47 17.84
C ARG A 85 3.97 42.87 17.60
N VAL A 86 3.66 43.58 18.67
CA VAL A 86 3.11 44.94 18.62
C VAL A 86 4.09 45.86 19.35
N ARG A 87 4.44 46.98 18.73
CA ARG A 87 5.21 48.05 19.40
C ARG A 87 4.25 49.07 19.98
N LEU A 88 4.42 49.36 21.27
CA LEU A 88 3.64 50.32 22.03
C LEU A 88 4.61 51.32 22.68
N THR A 89 4.17 52.57 22.82
CA THR A 89 4.89 53.55 23.66
C THR A 89 4.45 53.44 25.12
N LEU A 90 5.21 54.03 26.03
CA LEU A 90 4.90 53.99 27.46
C LEU A 90 3.56 54.69 27.76
N GLU A 91 3.29 55.79 27.08
CA GLU A 91 2.07 56.59 27.22
C GLU A 91 0.84 55.84 26.71
N GLU A 92 0.98 55.15 25.56
CA GLU A 92 -0.07 54.30 24.98
C GLU A 92 -0.47 53.15 25.92
N VAL A 93 0.49 52.60 26.66
CA VAL A 93 0.25 51.55 27.66
C VAL A 93 -0.41 52.14 28.91
N ALA A 94 0.08 53.28 29.40
CA ALA A 94 -0.44 53.91 30.61
C ALA A 94 -1.89 54.43 30.45
N ALA A 95 -2.25 54.97 29.29
CA ALA A 95 -3.59 55.47 29.00
C ALA A 95 -4.59 54.36 28.61
N GLY A 96 -4.09 53.20 28.20
CA GLY A 96 -4.88 52.16 27.53
C GLY A 96 -5.21 52.58 26.10
N CYS A 97 -4.78 51.79 25.11
CA CYS A 97 -5.03 52.07 23.70
C CYS A 97 -5.66 50.86 23.01
N ILE A 98 -6.48 51.11 21.98
CA ILE A 98 -7.00 50.06 21.11
C ILE A 98 -6.16 50.08 19.84
N LYS A 99 -5.41 49.01 19.58
CA LYS A 99 -4.61 48.85 18.36
C LYS A 99 -5.27 47.87 17.42
N LEU A 100 -5.27 48.22 16.15
CA LEU A 100 -5.79 47.37 15.09
C LEU A 100 -4.67 46.50 14.53
N LEU A 101 -4.77 45.19 14.76
CA LEU A 101 -3.87 44.20 14.19
C LEU A 101 -4.44 43.68 12.87
N GLN A 102 -3.61 43.64 11.85
CA GLN A 102 -3.97 43.12 10.54
C GLN A 102 -2.88 42.22 10.01
N GLY A 103 -3.27 41.11 9.39
CA GLY A 103 -2.34 40.14 8.85
C GLY A 103 -3.01 39.16 7.91
N SER A 104 -2.22 38.21 7.44
CA SER A 104 -2.67 37.14 6.56
C SER A 104 -2.25 35.79 7.10
N VAL A 105 -3.13 34.80 6.96
CA VAL A 105 -2.88 33.41 7.33
C VAL A 105 -3.17 32.53 6.13
N VAL A 106 -2.25 31.62 5.86
CA VAL A 106 -2.48 30.54 4.90
C VAL A 106 -2.93 29.32 5.68
N GLU A 107 -4.18 28.92 5.43
CA GLU A 107 -4.76 27.74 6.05
C GLU A 107 -4.39 26.47 5.28
N THR A 108 -4.33 25.37 6.01
CA THR A 108 -4.11 24.05 5.43
C THR A 108 -5.41 23.61 4.78
N CYS A 109 -5.34 23.06 3.56
CA CYS A 109 -6.53 22.57 2.85
C CYS A 109 -7.32 21.59 3.71
N PRO A 110 -8.59 21.86 4.07
CA PRO A 110 -9.35 21.01 4.97
C PRO A 110 -9.70 19.66 4.33
N THR A 111 -9.78 19.60 3.00
CA THR A 111 -10.14 18.40 2.22
C THR A 111 -9.03 17.37 2.20
N CYS A 112 -7.78 17.79 2.00
CA CYS A 112 -6.61 16.89 1.98
C CYS A 112 -5.78 16.95 3.27
N SER A 113 -6.14 17.81 4.22
CA SER A 113 -5.37 18.08 5.45
C SER A 113 -3.88 18.33 5.19
N GLY A 114 -3.57 19.04 4.10
CA GLY A 114 -2.18 19.38 3.75
C GLY A 114 -1.47 18.38 2.86
N SER A 115 -2.03 17.19 2.59
CA SER A 115 -1.36 16.18 1.77
C SER A 115 -1.24 16.56 0.29
N GLY A 116 -2.08 17.46 -0.21
CA GLY A 116 -2.12 17.82 -1.64
C GLY A 116 -2.78 16.75 -2.54
N HIS A 117 -3.08 15.56 -2.04
CA HIS A 117 -3.71 14.48 -2.80
C HIS A 117 -5.19 14.31 -2.45
N ALA A 118 -5.95 13.69 -3.34
CA ALA A 118 -7.32 13.30 -3.05
C ALA A 118 -7.36 12.29 -1.89
N SER A 119 -8.48 12.26 -1.18
CA SER A 119 -8.66 11.30 -0.08
C SER A 119 -8.78 9.85 -0.56
N LYS A 120 -9.23 9.66 -1.81
CA LYS A 120 -9.44 8.34 -2.40
C LYS A 120 -8.40 8.07 -3.50
N PRO A 121 -7.51 7.08 -3.31
CA PRO A 121 -6.68 6.59 -4.40
C PRO A 121 -7.54 5.89 -5.45
N LEU A 122 -7.19 6.09 -6.72
CA LEU A 122 -7.78 5.41 -7.86
C LEU A 122 -6.94 4.19 -8.23
N ASP A 123 -7.54 3.22 -8.89
CA ASP A 123 -6.81 2.11 -9.48
C ASP A 123 -5.95 2.59 -10.65
N CYS A 124 -4.72 2.07 -10.73
CA CYS A 124 -3.87 2.35 -11.87
C CYS A 124 -4.44 1.65 -13.11
N GLU A 125 -4.88 2.41 -14.10
CA GLU A 125 -5.46 1.89 -15.34
C GLU A 125 -4.44 1.07 -16.15
N ALA A 126 -3.15 1.44 -16.11
CA ALA A 126 -2.10 0.77 -16.86
C ALA A 126 -1.83 -0.67 -16.39
N CYS A 127 -2.07 -0.99 -15.11
CA CYS A 127 -1.94 -2.34 -14.57
C CYS A 127 -3.23 -2.89 -13.96
N ALA A 128 -4.38 -2.24 -14.19
CA ALA A 128 -5.67 -2.58 -13.58
C ALA A 128 -5.60 -2.83 -12.06
N GLY A 129 -4.81 -2.03 -11.34
CA GLY A 129 -4.64 -2.18 -9.89
C GLY A 129 -3.65 -3.25 -9.43
N GLN A 130 -3.02 -4.00 -10.35
CA GLN A 130 -2.12 -5.11 -9.99
C GLN A 130 -0.70 -4.70 -9.62
N GLY A 131 -0.27 -3.49 -9.97
CA GLY A 131 1.09 -3.00 -9.74
C GLY A 131 2.15 -3.61 -10.65
N THR A 132 1.81 -4.61 -11.46
CA THR A 132 2.73 -5.26 -12.39
C THR A 132 2.10 -5.37 -13.78
N ILE A 133 2.93 -5.36 -14.81
CA ILE A 133 2.54 -5.54 -16.21
C ILE A 133 3.32 -6.71 -16.80
N HIS A 134 2.65 -7.53 -17.60
CA HIS A 134 3.28 -8.64 -18.31
C HIS A 134 3.56 -8.20 -19.74
N GLU A 135 4.83 -8.18 -20.14
CA GLU A 135 5.16 -7.98 -21.54
C GLU A 135 4.80 -9.22 -22.36
N ARG A 136 4.12 -9.02 -23.49
CA ARG A 136 3.81 -10.10 -24.42
C ARG A 136 5.07 -10.43 -25.21
N THR A 137 5.70 -11.55 -24.91
CA THR A 137 6.79 -12.09 -25.72
C THR A 137 6.26 -12.76 -26.99
N TRP A 138 6.99 -12.60 -28.11
CA TRP A 138 6.64 -13.00 -29.49
C TRP A 138 6.31 -14.50 -29.68
N PHE A 139 6.50 -15.35 -28.66
CA PHE A 139 6.34 -16.80 -28.75
C PHE A 139 5.40 -17.41 -27.71
N GLY A 140 4.37 -16.69 -27.24
CA GLY A 140 3.33 -17.28 -26.39
C GLY A 140 3.77 -17.71 -24.98
N TRP A 141 5.04 -17.46 -24.62
CA TRP A 141 5.49 -17.49 -23.23
C TRP A 141 5.08 -16.18 -22.55
N PHE A 142 4.45 -16.27 -21.38
CA PHE A 142 4.22 -15.11 -20.52
C PHE A 142 5.58 -14.53 -20.12
N GLY A 143 5.84 -13.27 -20.51
CA GLY A 143 7.02 -12.55 -20.07
C GLY A 143 7.03 -12.38 -18.55
N ALA A 144 8.23 -12.17 -17.99
CA ALA A 144 8.38 -11.86 -16.57
C ALA A 144 7.51 -10.64 -16.19
N ALA A 145 6.88 -10.69 -15.02
CA ALA A 145 6.11 -9.58 -14.50
C ALA A 145 7.06 -8.41 -14.16
N THR A 146 6.89 -7.29 -14.83
CA THR A 146 7.67 -6.07 -14.58
C THR A 146 6.83 -5.10 -13.74
N ALA A 147 7.48 -4.32 -12.87
CA ALA A 147 6.79 -3.29 -12.09
C ALA A 147 6.12 -2.28 -13.03
N CYS A 148 4.86 -1.93 -12.75
CA CYS A 148 4.14 -0.94 -13.53
C CYS A 148 4.77 0.43 -13.33
N THR A 149 5.26 1.04 -14.42
CA THR A 149 5.90 2.36 -14.43
C THR A 149 4.94 3.52 -14.18
N ALA A 150 3.63 3.33 -14.41
CA ALA A 150 2.63 4.37 -14.18
C ALA A 150 2.30 4.59 -12.70
N CYS A 151 2.54 3.58 -11.85
CA CYS A 151 2.26 3.64 -10.42
C CYS A 151 3.43 3.17 -9.55
N ASP A 152 4.61 2.99 -10.13
CA ASP A 152 5.82 2.48 -9.48
C ASP A 152 5.58 1.22 -8.64
N GLY A 153 4.80 0.27 -9.17
CA GLY A 153 4.50 -0.97 -8.46
C GLY A 153 3.37 -0.91 -7.42
N SER A 154 2.84 0.27 -7.10
CA SER A 154 1.82 0.43 -6.03
C SER A 154 0.41 -0.03 -6.41
N GLY A 155 0.11 -0.13 -7.71
CA GLY A 155 -1.23 -0.42 -8.24
C GLY A 155 -2.24 0.72 -8.06
N LYS A 156 -1.88 1.81 -7.38
CA LYS A 156 -2.80 2.91 -7.04
C LYS A 156 -2.23 4.25 -7.49
N ILE A 157 -3.09 5.13 -7.98
CA ILE A 157 -2.75 6.49 -8.36
C ILE A 157 -3.49 7.45 -7.43
N GLN A 158 -2.76 8.40 -6.84
CA GLN A 158 -3.31 9.44 -5.98
C GLN A 158 -3.43 10.75 -6.75
N PRO A 159 -4.61 11.10 -7.30
CA PRO A 159 -4.77 12.33 -8.05
C PRO A 159 -4.60 13.55 -7.15
N ALA A 160 -4.28 14.70 -7.74
CA ALA A 160 -4.21 15.97 -7.02
C ALA A 160 -5.55 16.32 -6.37
N CYS A 161 -5.48 16.95 -5.19
CA CYS A 161 -6.66 17.42 -4.48
C CYS A 161 -7.33 18.54 -5.27
N LYS A 162 -8.59 18.35 -5.68
CA LYS A 162 -9.38 19.35 -6.42
C LYS A 162 -9.63 20.66 -5.65
N ALA A 163 -9.57 20.63 -4.32
CA ALA A 163 -9.85 21.82 -3.51
C ALA A 163 -8.64 22.77 -3.40
N CYS A 164 -7.41 22.29 -3.64
CA CYS A 164 -6.20 23.09 -3.54
C CYS A 164 -5.23 22.88 -4.72
N ASP A 165 -5.66 22.19 -5.77
CA ASP A 165 -4.89 21.80 -6.96
C ASP A 165 -3.50 21.23 -6.63
N GLY A 166 -3.42 20.35 -5.64
CA GLY A 166 -2.12 19.77 -5.25
C GLY A 166 -1.30 20.59 -4.25
N ARG A 167 -1.65 21.85 -3.97
CA ARG A 167 -0.84 22.74 -3.11
C ARG A 167 -0.88 22.40 -1.62
N GLY A 168 -1.90 21.66 -1.18
CA GLY A 168 -2.13 21.35 0.24
C GLY A 168 -2.55 22.55 1.11
N LYS A 169 -2.66 23.75 0.54
CA LYS A 169 -2.98 25.00 1.22
C LYS A 169 -4.15 25.70 0.53
N THR A 170 -5.00 26.39 1.29
CA THR A 170 -6.11 27.20 0.74
C THR A 170 -5.65 28.61 0.43
N GLU A 171 -6.58 29.43 -0.05
CA GLU A 171 -6.37 30.87 -0.20
C GLU A 171 -6.00 31.56 1.11
N VAL A 172 -5.38 32.73 0.95
CA VAL A 172 -4.89 33.57 2.03
C VAL A 172 -6.07 34.27 2.73
N ALA A 173 -6.41 33.82 3.94
CA ALA A 173 -7.37 34.53 4.78
C ALA A 173 -6.71 35.76 5.41
N ARG A 174 -7.31 36.94 5.20
CA ARG A 174 -6.87 38.17 5.85
C ARG A 174 -7.69 38.40 7.10
N TYR A 175 -7.04 38.74 8.21
CA TYR A 175 -7.72 39.07 9.45
C TYR A 175 -7.46 40.52 9.85
N ARG A 176 -8.45 41.10 10.52
CA ARG A 176 -8.38 42.44 11.13
C ARG A 176 -9.05 42.37 12.49
N VAL A 177 -8.27 42.55 13.56
CA VAL A 177 -8.73 42.40 14.94
C VAL A 177 -8.29 43.61 15.74
N SER A 178 -9.21 44.25 16.45
CA SER A 178 -8.91 45.29 17.43
C SER A 178 -8.55 44.63 18.76
N VAL A 179 -7.36 44.93 19.28
CA VAL A 179 -6.88 44.48 20.58
C VAL A 179 -6.80 45.69 21.51
N ARG A 180 -7.29 45.54 22.74
CA ARG A 180 -7.32 46.56 23.79
C ARG A 180 -6.30 46.23 24.88
#